data_AF-A0A5C7M553-F1
#
_entry.id   AF-A0A5C7M553-F1
#
_cell.length_a   1.000
_cell.length_b   1.000
_cell.length_c   1.000
_cell.angle_alpha   90.00
_cell.angle_beta   90.00
_cell.angle_gamma   90.00
#
_symmetry.space_group_name_H-M   'P 1'
#
loop_
_entity.id
_entity.type
_entity.pdbx_description
1 polymer ?
#
loop_
_entity_poly.entity_id
_entity_poly.type
_entity_poly.pdbx_seq_one_letter_code
_entity_poly.pdbx_strand_id
1 'polypeptide(L)'
;MGDYTGLRVDVVLKPEFVPVIKYLMSDERRYAEDPYACEPAWEAVAGKFPQYAFLRHWSMVPRADFIPFGALAYMPWDDADPAWQHRLEGDRWVFQCSLKNYDQTIETFLKDVLSLMAKEVNEVYHLYEYNDQPTYWNGK
;
A
#
# COMPACT_ATOMS: atom_id res chain seq x y z
N MET A 1 22.11 4.84 7.32
CA MET A 1 21.34 5.26 6.11
C MET A 1 20.90 3.99 5.42
N GLY A 2 19.85 4.05 4.63
CA GLY A 2 19.65 2.99 3.66
C GLY A 2 18.40 3.20 2.86
N ASP A 3 18.11 2.18 2.09
CA ASP A 3 17.76 2.41 0.71
C ASP A 3 16.25 2.30 0.51
N TYR A 4 15.71 3.17 -0.34
CA TYR A 4 14.29 3.20 -0.66
C TYR A 4 13.97 2.19 -1.77
N THR A 5 12.78 1.62 -1.67
CA THR A 5 12.15 0.85 -2.73
C THR A 5 10.81 1.48 -3.02
N GLY A 6 10.61 1.90 -4.26
CA GLY A 6 9.32 2.35 -4.77
C GLY A 6 8.41 1.17 -5.05
N LEU A 7 7.12 1.34 -4.82
CA LEU A 7 6.05 0.42 -5.16
C LEU A 7 4.94 1.18 -5.91
N ARG A 8 4.54 0.67 -7.07
CA ARG A 8 3.40 1.11 -7.87
C ARG A 8 2.41 -0.04 -7.97
N VAL A 9 1.15 0.22 -7.69
CA VAL A 9 0.09 -0.81 -7.67
C VAL A 9 -1.15 -0.27 -8.36
N ASP A 10 -1.66 -1.04 -9.32
CA ASP A 10 -2.96 -0.90 -9.96
C ASP A 10 -3.62 -2.28 -9.98
N VAL A 11 -4.67 -2.43 -9.18
CA VAL A 11 -5.38 -3.70 -9.02
C VAL A 11 -6.89 -3.48 -9.01
N VAL A 12 -7.62 -4.52 -9.38
CA VAL A 12 -9.05 -4.64 -9.10
C VAL A 12 -9.20 -5.48 -7.83
N LEU A 13 -9.87 -4.95 -6.82
CA LEU A 13 -10.11 -5.61 -5.55
C LEU A 13 -11.26 -6.63 -5.67
N LYS A 14 -11.23 -7.67 -4.84
CA LYS A 14 -12.44 -8.48 -4.63
C LYS A 14 -13.48 -7.61 -3.91
N PRO A 15 -14.79 -7.72 -4.24
CA PRO A 15 -15.82 -6.83 -3.74
C PRO A 15 -15.87 -6.71 -2.20
N GLU A 16 -15.59 -7.79 -1.49
CA GLU A 16 -15.58 -7.87 -0.02
C GLU A 16 -14.47 -7.04 0.64
N PHE A 17 -13.44 -6.64 -0.12
CA PHE A 17 -12.31 -5.85 0.35
C PHE A 17 -12.37 -4.37 -0.04
N VAL A 18 -13.30 -3.98 -0.92
CA VAL A 18 -13.52 -2.56 -1.25
C VAL A 18 -13.84 -1.72 0.01
N PRO A 19 -14.71 -2.16 0.94
CA PRO A 19 -14.95 -1.42 2.18
C PRO A 19 -13.69 -1.28 3.06
N VAL A 20 -12.77 -2.25 3.00
CA VAL A 20 -11.51 -2.23 3.76
C VAL A 20 -10.62 -1.10 3.27
N ILE A 21 -10.36 -1.03 1.96
CA ILE A 21 -9.53 0.03 1.37
C ILE A 21 -10.22 1.38 1.46
N LYS A 22 -11.55 1.44 1.27
CA LYS A 22 -12.30 2.69 1.47
C LYS A 22 -12.14 3.24 2.88
N TYR A 23 -12.13 2.37 3.90
CA TYR A 23 -11.89 2.79 5.28
C TYR A 23 -10.42 3.16 5.51
N LEU A 24 -9.46 2.46 4.90
CA LEU A 24 -8.04 2.82 4.96
C LEU A 24 -7.80 4.24 4.41
N MET A 25 -8.45 4.57 3.30
CA MET A 25 -8.27 5.83 2.57
C MET A 25 -9.13 7.01 3.07
N SER A 26 -9.96 6.83 4.11
CA SER A 26 -10.90 7.87 4.56
C SER A 26 -10.20 9.07 5.18
N ASP A 27 -10.62 10.28 4.79
CA ASP A 27 -10.07 11.57 5.24
C ASP A 27 -10.06 11.78 6.76
N GLU A 28 -10.99 11.14 7.50
CA GLU A 28 -11.05 11.19 8.97
C GLU A 28 -9.72 10.78 9.63
N ARG A 29 -8.88 9.99 8.95
CA ARG A 29 -7.57 9.58 9.46
C ARG A 29 -6.41 10.41 8.93
N ARG A 30 -6.57 11.06 7.78
CA ARG A 30 -5.51 11.83 7.12
C ARG A 30 -5.34 13.24 7.70
N TYR A 31 -6.38 13.75 8.35
CA TYR A 31 -6.44 15.11 8.92
C TYR A 31 -6.79 15.15 10.40
N ALA A 32 -6.49 14.09 11.16
CA ALA A 32 -6.62 14.19 12.61
C ALA A 32 -5.75 15.35 13.12
N GLU A 33 -6.36 16.21 13.94
CA GLU A 33 -5.73 17.44 14.45
C GLU A 33 -4.42 17.16 15.19
N ASP A 34 -4.28 15.97 15.75
CA ASP A 34 -3.05 15.44 16.33
C ASP A 34 -2.55 14.24 15.51
N PRO A 35 -1.51 14.41 14.66
CA PRO A 35 -0.94 13.33 13.86
C PRO A 35 -0.23 12.26 14.70
N TYR A 36 -0.04 12.49 16.02
CA TYR A 36 0.48 11.50 16.97
C TYR A 36 -0.63 10.80 17.77
N ALA A 37 -1.90 11.23 17.66
CA ALA A 37 -3.04 10.61 18.35
C ALA A 37 -3.76 9.54 17.51
N CYS A 38 -3.45 9.42 16.22
CA CYS A 38 -4.04 8.40 15.37
C CYS A 38 -3.37 7.04 15.58
N GLU A 39 -4.19 6.01 15.80
CA GLU A 39 -3.76 4.63 15.62
C GLU A 39 -3.15 4.45 14.22
N PRO A 40 -2.09 3.62 14.10
CA PRO A 40 -1.55 3.20 12.80
C PRO A 40 -2.66 2.82 11.83
N ALA A 41 -2.56 3.26 10.57
CA ALA A 41 -3.66 3.18 9.61
C ALA A 41 -4.12 1.72 9.42
N TRP A 42 -3.18 0.78 9.32
CA TRP A 42 -3.51 -0.64 9.22
C TRP A 42 -3.99 -1.26 10.53
N GLU A 43 -3.57 -0.77 11.69
CA GLU A 43 -4.06 -1.26 12.98
C GLU A 43 -5.55 -0.95 13.16
N ALA A 44 -5.95 0.30 12.90
CA ALA A 44 -7.35 0.67 12.96
C ALA A 44 -8.19 -0.04 11.88
N VAL A 45 -7.62 -0.32 10.70
CA VAL A 45 -8.27 -1.19 9.70
C VAL A 45 -8.49 -2.59 10.26
N ALA A 46 -7.48 -3.20 10.86
CA ALA A 46 -7.58 -4.53 11.45
C ALA A 46 -8.62 -4.58 12.59
N GLY A 47 -8.69 -3.52 13.41
CA GLY A 47 -9.70 -3.39 14.47
C GLY A 47 -11.13 -3.30 13.94
N LYS A 48 -11.35 -2.58 12.82
CA LYS A 48 -12.68 -2.46 12.21
C LYS A 48 -13.13 -3.71 11.43
N PHE A 49 -12.19 -4.45 10.86
CA PHE A 49 -12.46 -5.65 10.06
C PHE A 49 -11.81 -6.90 10.68
N PRO A 50 -12.19 -7.29 11.92
CA PRO A 50 -11.55 -8.38 12.64
C PRO A 50 -11.75 -9.76 11.99
N GLN A 51 -12.74 -9.90 11.09
CA GLN A 51 -12.95 -11.14 10.33
C GLN A 51 -11.79 -11.47 9.37
N TYR A 52 -10.94 -10.50 9.05
CA TYR A 52 -9.80 -10.66 8.15
C TYR A 52 -8.51 -10.72 8.97
N ALA A 53 -8.21 -11.89 9.53
CA ALA A 53 -7.06 -12.08 10.43
C ALA A 53 -5.70 -11.65 9.84
N PHE A 54 -5.54 -11.72 8.52
CA PHE A 54 -4.31 -11.26 7.84
C PHE A 54 -4.06 -9.76 8.03
N LEU A 55 -5.10 -8.93 8.20
CA LEU A 55 -4.95 -7.50 8.44
C LEU A 55 -4.27 -7.20 9.77
N ARG A 56 -4.55 -8.00 10.81
CA ARG A 56 -3.88 -7.87 12.12
C ARG A 56 -2.41 -8.27 12.05
N HIS A 57 -2.08 -9.29 11.26
CA HIS A 57 -0.68 -9.66 11.04
C HIS A 57 0.05 -8.57 10.27
N TRP A 58 -0.57 -8.06 9.20
CA TRP A 58 -0.04 -6.97 8.39
C TRP A 58 0.20 -5.70 9.20
N SER A 59 -0.73 -5.31 10.07
CA SER A 59 -0.60 -4.08 10.88
C SER A 59 0.60 -4.11 11.84
N MET A 60 1.14 -5.28 12.14
CA MET A 60 2.34 -5.44 12.99
C MET A 60 3.65 -5.41 12.19
N VAL A 61 3.57 -5.46 10.85
CA VAL A 61 4.77 -5.44 10.00
C VAL A 61 5.40 -4.05 10.06
N PRO A 62 6.73 -3.94 10.30
CA PRO A 62 7.42 -2.67 10.28
C PRO A 62 7.15 -1.91 8.97
N ARG A 63 6.81 -0.63 9.11
CA ARG A 63 6.50 0.27 7.98
C ARG A 63 5.29 -0.12 7.14
N ALA A 64 4.39 -0.98 7.63
CA ALA A 64 3.13 -1.31 6.93
C ALA A 64 2.36 -0.05 6.50
N ASP A 65 2.31 0.97 7.35
CA ASP A 65 1.62 2.24 7.06
C ASP A 65 2.27 3.09 5.95
N PHE A 66 3.50 2.77 5.53
CA PHE A 66 4.06 3.41 4.34
C PHE A 66 3.44 2.86 3.04
N ILE A 67 2.67 1.78 3.10
CA ILE A 67 1.90 1.29 1.96
C ILE A 67 0.42 1.53 2.27
N PRO A 68 -0.31 2.40 1.56
CA PRO A 68 0.09 3.16 0.37
C PRO A 68 0.61 4.60 0.64
N PHE A 69 0.87 4.99 1.89
CA PHE A 69 1.02 6.42 2.25
C PHE A 69 2.45 6.99 2.23
N GLY A 70 3.48 6.17 1.98
CA GLY A 70 4.88 6.58 1.96
C GLY A 70 5.15 7.52 0.78
N ALA A 71 5.70 8.70 1.05
CA ALA A 71 6.09 9.63 0.00
C ALA A 71 7.14 9.02 -0.93
N LEU A 72 7.09 9.33 -2.22
CA LEU A 72 8.14 8.91 -3.14
C LEU A 72 9.47 9.57 -2.77
N ALA A 73 10.50 8.75 -2.69
CA ALA A 73 11.86 9.17 -2.41
C ALA A 73 12.79 8.46 -3.39
N TYR A 74 13.59 9.25 -4.12
CA TYR A 74 14.62 8.78 -5.04
C TYR A 74 14.11 7.84 -6.16
N MET A 75 12.83 7.96 -6.53
CA MET A 75 12.23 7.24 -7.65
C MET A 75 12.17 8.16 -8.89
N PRO A 76 12.33 7.63 -10.11
CA PRO A 76 12.12 8.35 -11.37
C PRO A 76 10.63 8.55 -11.71
N TRP A 77 9.76 8.33 -10.73
CA TRP A 77 8.31 8.37 -10.85
C TRP A 77 7.78 9.73 -10.41
N ASP A 78 6.76 10.22 -11.10
CA ASP A 78 6.14 11.51 -10.81
C ASP A 78 4.90 11.33 -9.93
N ASP A 79 4.87 11.99 -8.77
CA ASP A 79 3.71 12.07 -7.88
C ASP A 79 2.53 12.82 -8.51
N ALA A 80 2.80 13.65 -9.53
CA ALA A 80 1.77 14.36 -10.28
C ALA A 80 1.17 13.53 -11.43
N ASP A 81 1.74 12.36 -11.76
CA ASP A 81 1.25 11.50 -12.84
C ASP A 81 -0.19 11.05 -12.59
N PRO A 82 -1.18 11.52 -13.38
CA PRO A 82 -2.59 11.20 -13.18
C PRO A 82 -2.88 9.70 -13.21
N ALA A 83 -2.07 8.91 -13.94
CA ALA A 83 -2.24 7.47 -14.01
C ALA A 83 -2.00 6.81 -12.65
N TRP A 84 -1.06 7.33 -11.86
CA TRP A 84 -0.58 6.76 -10.60
C TRP A 84 -1.00 7.53 -9.34
N GLN A 85 -1.89 8.52 -9.50
CA GLN A 85 -2.47 9.22 -8.35
C GLN A 85 -3.21 8.24 -7.44
N HIS A 86 -2.94 8.35 -6.14
CA HIS A 86 -3.52 7.49 -5.11
C HIS A 86 -5.05 7.67 -5.08
N ARG A 87 -5.78 6.64 -5.51
CA ARG A 87 -7.24 6.66 -5.62
C ARG A 87 -7.86 5.27 -5.48
N LEU A 88 -9.11 5.25 -5.06
CA LEU A 88 -10.01 4.10 -5.14
C LEU A 88 -11.23 4.52 -5.96
N GLU A 89 -11.38 3.95 -7.15
CA GLU A 89 -12.51 4.22 -8.06
C GLU A 89 -13.31 2.93 -8.27
N GLY A 90 -14.47 2.82 -7.62
CA GLY A 90 -15.22 1.57 -7.57
C GLY A 90 -14.43 0.49 -6.82
N ASP A 91 -14.01 -0.55 -7.53
CA ASP A 91 -13.16 -1.63 -7.02
C ASP A 91 -11.69 -1.52 -7.47
N ARG A 92 -11.34 -0.52 -8.29
CA ARG A 92 -9.97 -0.30 -8.75
C ARG A 92 -9.20 0.55 -7.76
N TRP A 93 -8.12 0.00 -7.21
CA TRP A 93 -7.21 0.68 -6.29
C TRP A 93 -5.89 0.94 -6.97
N VAL A 94 -5.52 2.22 -7.06
CA VAL A 94 -4.26 2.68 -7.66
C VAL A 94 -3.50 3.50 -6.66
N PHE A 95 -2.21 3.23 -6.49
CA PHE A 95 -1.32 4.04 -5.68
C PHE A 95 0.14 3.88 -6.08
N GLN A 96 0.96 4.82 -5.61
CA GLN A 96 2.40 4.70 -5.58
C GLN A 96 2.93 5.18 -4.23
N CYS A 97 3.97 4.53 -3.73
CA CYS A 97 4.65 4.90 -2.50
C CYS A 97 6.11 4.45 -2.52
N SER A 98 6.91 4.93 -1.58
CA SER A 98 8.20 4.30 -1.30
C SER A 98 8.46 4.13 0.19
N LEU A 99 9.30 3.15 0.51
CA LEU A 99 9.71 2.85 1.87
C LEU A 99 11.09 2.20 1.88
N LYS A 100 11.73 2.27 3.04
CA LYS A 100 12.94 1.48 3.31
C LYS A 100 12.56 0.04 3.56
N ASN A 101 12.81 -0.82 2.59
CA ASN A 101 12.30 -2.19 2.56
C ASN A 101 13.23 -3.20 3.25
N TYR A 102 13.76 -2.89 4.44
CA TYR A 102 14.72 -3.79 5.11
C TYR A 102 14.10 -5.10 5.61
N ASP A 103 12.84 -5.04 6.00
CA ASP A 103 12.12 -6.14 6.65
C ASP A 103 11.23 -6.90 5.66
N GLN A 104 11.51 -6.80 4.35
CA GLN A 104 10.71 -7.41 3.28
C GLN A 104 9.23 -6.99 3.36
N THR A 105 8.97 -5.75 3.77
CA THR A 105 7.63 -5.18 3.95
C THR A 105 6.84 -5.19 2.64
N ILE A 106 7.47 -4.86 1.51
CA ILE A 106 6.85 -4.88 0.19
C ILE A 106 6.50 -6.31 -0.21
N GLU A 107 7.41 -7.25 -0.05
CA GLU A 107 7.19 -8.65 -0.38
C GLU A 107 6.07 -9.22 0.47
N THR A 108 6.06 -8.95 1.78
CA THR A 108 5.00 -9.34 2.71
C THR A 108 3.66 -8.75 2.29
N PHE A 109 3.62 -7.46 1.92
CA PHE A 109 2.40 -6.83 1.40
C PHE A 109 1.89 -7.55 0.15
N LEU A 110 2.75 -7.77 -0.84
CA LEU A 110 2.38 -8.39 -2.11
C LEU A 110 1.86 -9.82 -1.90
N LYS A 111 2.54 -10.60 -1.05
CA LYS A 111 2.24 -12.02 -0.85
C LYS A 111 1.10 -12.28 0.12
N ASP A 112 1.02 -11.53 1.22
CA ASP A 112 0.13 -11.86 2.34
C ASP A 112 -1.05 -10.90 2.48
N VAL A 113 -1.07 -9.80 1.71
CA VAL A 113 -2.16 -8.80 1.73
C VAL A 113 -2.76 -8.65 0.33
N LEU A 114 -1.97 -8.18 -0.63
CA LEU A 114 -2.45 -7.86 -1.98
C LEU A 114 -2.95 -9.10 -2.71
N SER A 115 -2.24 -10.24 -2.61
CA SER A 115 -2.68 -11.50 -3.23
C SER A 115 -4.05 -11.99 -2.72
N LEU A 116 -4.38 -11.70 -1.46
CA LEU A 116 -5.66 -12.07 -0.86
C LEU A 116 -6.76 -11.10 -1.28
N MET A 117 -6.43 -9.81 -1.38
CA MET A 117 -7.38 -8.73 -1.66
C MET A 117 -7.67 -8.52 -3.14
N ALA A 118 -6.69 -8.77 -4.01
CA ALA A 118 -6.81 -8.56 -5.44
C ALA A 118 -7.66 -9.66 -6.10
N LYS A 119 -8.60 -9.23 -6.93
CA LYS A 119 -9.32 -10.05 -7.90
C LYS A 119 -8.53 -10.14 -9.20
N GLU A 120 -7.94 -9.04 -9.62
CA GLU A 120 -7.14 -8.91 -10.84
C GLU A 120 -5.98 -7.95 -10.59
N VAL A 121 -4.82 -8.25 -11.17
CA VAL A 121 -3.62 -7.43 -11.09
C VAL A 121 -3.40 -6.81 -12.46
N ASN A 122 -3.64 -5.49 -12.58
CA ASN A 122 -3.38 -4.78 -13.83
C ASN A 122 -1.87 -4.57 -13.95
N GLU A 123 -1.31 -3.85 -12.97
CA GLU A 123 0.11 -3.49 -12.97
C GLU A 123 0.65 -3.39 -11.54
N VAL A 124 1.75 -4.10 -11.26
CA VAL A 124 2.49 -3.94 -10.01
C VAL A 124 3.97 -3.89 -10.33
N TYR A 125 4.62 -2.82 -9.88
CA TYR A 125 6.05 -2.60 -10.07
C TYR A 125 6.71 -2.27 -8.73
N HIS A 126 7.88 -2.84 -8.49
CA HIS A 126 8.77 -2.33 -7.45
C HIS A 126 10.13 -1.94 -8.04
N LEU A 127 10.70 -0.85 -7.52
CA LEU A 127 11.96 -0.29 -7.99
C LEU A 127 12.85 0.02 -6.80
N TYR A 128 13.94 -0.73 -6.66
CA TYR A 128 14.99 -0.42 -5.70
C TYR A 128 15.80 0.77 -6.20
N GLU A 129 16.17 1.71 -5.32
CA GLU A 129 16.72 3.02 -5.70
C GLU A 129 17.99 2.98 -6.57
N TYR A 130 18.79 1.92 -6.49
CA TYR A 130 20.00 1.75 -7.31
C TYR A 130 19.79 0.96 -8.59
N ASN A 131 18.56 0.53 -8.88
CA ASN A 131 18.24 -0.15 -10.12
C ASN A 131 17.81 0.86 -11.20
N ASP A 132 18.21 0.60 -12.43
CA ASP A 132 17.80 1.42 -13.58
C ASP A 132 16.40 1.07 -14.10
N GLN A 133 15.87 -0.11 -13.75
CA GLN A 133 14.62 -0.64 -14.27
C GLN A 133 13.75 -1.25 -13.17
N PRO A 134 12.41 -1.05 -13.22
CA PRO A 134 11.49 -1.64 -12.27
C PRO A 134 11.32 -3.14 -12.51
N THR A 135 11.03 -3.88 -11.45
CA THR A 135 10.65 -5.30 -11.53
C THR A 135 9.14 -5.43 -11.49
N TYR A 136 8.57 -6.15 -12.46
CA TYR A 136 7.14 -6.44 -12.53
C TYR A 136 6.76 -7.62 -11.62
N TRP A 137 5.70 -7.46 -10.84
CA TRP A 137 5.12 -8.55 -10.06
C TRP A 137 3.89 -9.13 -10.77
N ASN A 138 3.85 -10.46 -10.91
CA ASN A 138 2.90 -11.16 -11.78
C ASN A 138 1.78 -11.89 -11.00
N GLY A 139 1.55 -11.57 -9.73
CA GLY A 139 0.46 -12.15 -8.95
C GLY A 139 0.69 -13.57 -8.41
N LYS A 140 1.93 -14.08 -8.40
CA LYS A 140 2.28 -15.41 -7.87
C LYS A 140 3.32 -15.36 -6.75
#